data_AF-A0A3M2A5W3-F1
#
_entry.id   AF-A0A3M2A5W3-F1
#
_cell.length_a   1.000
_cell.length_b   1.000
_cell.length_c   1.000
_cell.angle_alpha   90.00
_cell.angle_beta   90.00
_cell.angle_gamma   90.00
#
_symmetry.space_group_name_H-M   'P 1'
#
loop_
_entity.id
_entity.type
_entity.pdbx_description
1 polymer ?
#
loop_
_entity_poly.entity_id
_entity_poly.type
_entity_poly.pdbx_seq_one_letter_code
_entity_poly.pdbx_strand_id
1 'polypeptide(L)'
;MGLRPILATSLLLAVGACDRGAHGETCPPEPPAVPKAGASTAPSDAPVTRIGRRRDVADTMARVDPARIRRRVDRLAAFGTRHTLSRTDSPDRGIGAARSHLVEVMQAAADASQRTDLRVVPLSVRLAPDGRRIDTEAELVDVMGVIPGVRPDRAREAVVLLGHYDSRASDVMDRETDAPGADDNASGTAVVVEAFTALAQGRFDRSIYCVATAGEEQGLLGARALAEHLDREGIEVVAVLDFDIVGDPTLAEGGRRDDAVRMFVPYDPALRTRKAVERAMALGTFHDGPSAHLARHVAEIARAYGTLRPHPILRADRFLRGGDHLPFAEAGRPALRFSEFGETYTRQHQDVRTEGGVHYGDLPEFVDAAYVADVARLAVAVAAHVADAPRPPTGVRFANEGLATDTTLVFEPSPDAVAHEVLVRPTHVFSWQEAFEADASGRVVVPRRIDDAVFAVRAVDAKGRRSLAVTPVLPAR
;
A
#
# COMPACT_ATOMS: atom_id res chain seq x y z
N MET A 1 12.51 71.55 16.43
CA MET A 1 11.88 71.19 15.14
C MET A 1 12.02 69.69 14.99
N GLY A 2 11.02 68.83 15.03
CA GLY A 2 9.57 68.94 15.12
C GLY A 2 9.07 67.52 14.85
N LEU A 3 8.60 66.82 15.89
CA LEU A 3 7.87 65.56 15.74
C LEU A 3 6.54 65.85 15.03
N ARG A 4 6.21 65.06 14.01
CA ARG A 4 4.86 65.01 13.42
C ARG A 4 4.23 63.65 13.74
N PRO A 5 3.06 63.61 14.39
CA PRO A 5 2.30 62.39 14.62
C PRO A 5 1.37 62.06 13.44
N ILE A 6 1.07 60.77 13.34
CA ILE A 6 0.13 60.14 12.39
C ILE A 6 -1.30 60.44 12.86
N LEU A 7 -2.13 61.00 11.98
CA LEU A 7 -3.57 61.18 12.22
C LEU A 7 -4.28 59.82 12.18
N ALA A 8 -5.02 59.53 13.25
CA ALA A 8 -6.04 58.50 13.31
C ALA A 8 -7.36 59.07 12.75
N THR A 9 -7.94 58.40 11.75
CA THR A 9 -9.28 58.72 11.26
C THR A 9 -10.26 57.70 11.82
N SER A 10 -11.00 58.10 12.85
CA SER A 10 -12.16 57.38 13.37
C SER A 10 -13.36 57.61 12.44
N LEU A 11 -13.91 56.54 11.86
CA LEU A 11 -15.19 56.59 11.15
C LEU A 11 -16.30 56.19 12.13
N LEU A 12 -17.16 57.16 12.47
CA LEU A 12 -18.39 56.96 13.24
C LEU A 12 -19.37 56.08 12.43
N LEU A 13 -19.86 55.01 13.03
CA LEU A 13 -21.09 54.33 12.61
C LEU A 13 -22.29 55.13 13.13
N ALA A 14 -23.02 55.78 12.21
CA ALA A 14 -24.34 56.34 12.50
C ALA A 14 -25.39 55.23 12.42
N VAL A 15 -26.13 55.03 13.51
CA VAL A 15 -27.31 54.19 13.57
C VAL A 15 -28.47 54.97 12.94
N GLY A 16 -28.88 54.58 11.73
CA GLY A 16 -30.06 55.11 11.05
C GLY A 16 -31.27 54.21 11.29
N ALA A 17 -32.32 54.77 11.88
CA ALA A 17 -33.63 54.15 12.01
C ALA A 17 -34.34 54.10 10.65
N CYS A 18 -34.92 52.95 10.28
CA CYS A 18 -35.75 52.83 9.09
C CYS A 18 -37.17 53.32 9.38
N ASP A 19 -37.56 54.39 8.69
CA ASP A 19 -38.94 54.84 8.53
C ASP A 19 -39.59 54.11 7.34
N ARG A 20 -40.87 53.76 7.48
CA ARG A 20 -41.61 52.94 6.49
C ARG A 20 -42.20 53.84 5.41
N GLY A 21 -41.70 53.73 4.18
CA GLY A 21 -42.26 54.37 2.99
C GLY A 21 -42.27 53.41 1.80
N ALA A 22 -43.44 53.23 1.20
CA ALA A 22 -43.71 52.30 0.12
C ALA A 22 -43.11 52.77 -1.21
N HIS A 23 -42.19 51.98 -1.80
CA HIS A 23 -41.99 51.85 -3.24
C HIS A 23 -41.27 50.52 -3.52
N GLY A 24 -41.73 49.79 -4.54
CA GLY A 24 -41.23 48.46 -4.88
C GLY A 24 -39.87 48.52 -5.56
N GLU A 25 -38.87 47.94 -4.92
CA GLU A 25 -37.63 47.48 -5.54
C GLU A 25 -37.37 46.06 -5.05
N THR A 26 -37.30 45.12 -6.00
CA THR A 26 -37.05 43.70 -5.74
C THR A 26 -35.60 43.51 -5.28
N CYS A 27 -35.44 43.02 -4.05
CA CYS A 27 -34.15 42.59 -3.49
C CYS A 27 -33.58 41.44 -4.34
N PRO A 28 -32.27 41.40 -4.64
CA PRO A 28 -31.66 40.22 -5.28
C PRO A 28 -31.86 38.99 -4.37
N PRO A 29 -32.04 37.79 -4.95
CA PRO A 29 -32.27 36.59 -4.16
C PRO A 29 -31.07 36.33 -3.24
N GLU A 30 -31.34 36.00 -1.98
CA GLU A 30 -30.34 35.48 -1.05
C GLU A 30 -29.54 34.35 -1.71
N PRO A 31 -28.21 34.30 -1.54
CA PRO A 31 -27.43 33.15 -1.99
C PRO A 31 -28.00 31.88 -1.33
N PRO A 32 -28.03 30.74 -2.05
CA PRO A 32 -28.59 29.51 -1.51
C PRO A 32 -27.91 29.17 -0.18
N ALA A 33 -28.74 28.86 0.82
CA ALA A 33 -28.26 28.48 2.14
C ALA A 33 -27.26 27.32 2.02
N VAL A 34 -26.04 27.56 2.53
CA VAL A 34 -25.04 26.51 2.74
C VAL A 34 -25.71 25.41 3.58
N PRO A 35 -25.66 24.13 3.16
CA PRO A 35 -26.21 23.06 3.99
C PRO A 35 -25.53 23.13 5.36
N LYS A 36 -26.33 23.14 6.43
CA LYS A 36 -25.81 23.08 7.80
C LYS A 36 -24.99 21.81 7.95
N ALA A 37 -23.66 21.95 7.91
CA ALA A 37 -22.75 20.94 8.42
C ALA A 37 -23.21 20.61 9.85
N GLY A 38 -23.42 19.33 10.11
CA GLY A 38 -23.72 18.84 11.46
C GLY A 38 -22.70 19.41 12.45
N ALA A 39 -23.19 19.77 13.64
CA ALA A 39 -22.42 20.44 14.68
C ALA A 39 -21.02 19.83 14.85
N SER A 40 -20.01 20.71 14.80
CA SER A 40 -18.61 20.40 15.09
C SER A 40 -18.50 19.73 16.45
N THR A 41 -18.32 18.41 16.46
CA THR A 41 -17.75 17.72 17.60
C THR A 41 -16.27 18.05 17.65
N ALA A 42 -15.69 18.18 18.85
CA ALA A 42 -14.25 18.29 18.99
C ALA A 42 -13.57 17.15 18.21
N PRO A 43 -12.39 17.36 17.60
CA PRO A 43 -11.70 16.31 16.86
C PRO A 43 -11.56 15.08 17.75
N SER A 44 -12.09 13.95 17.27
CA SER A 44 -11.88 12.65 17.89
C SER A 44 -10.44 12.23 17.67
N ASP A 45 -9.79 11.67 18.69
CA ASP A 45 -8.46 11.05 18.56
C ASP A 45 -8.53 9.68 17.86
N ALA A 46 -9.73 9.11 17.74
CA ALA A 46 -9.95 7.82 17.09
C ALA A 46 -10.05 7.98 15.56
N PRO A 47 -9.26 7.20 14.79
CA PRO A 47 -9.29 7.22 13.32
C PRO A 47 -10.69 7.01 12.75
N VAL A 48 -11.04 7.80 11.73
CA VAL A 48 -12.28 7.59 10.98
C VAL A 48 -12.23 6.26 10.23
N THR A 49 -13.36 5.55 10.23
CA THR A 49 -13.54 4.30 9.48
C THR A 49 -14.88 4.39 8.74
N ARG A 50 -14.81 4.64 7.44
CA ARG A 50 -15.95 4.72 6.53
C ARG A 50 -16.01 3.53 5.57
N ILE A 51 -14.89 2.84 5.35
CA ILE A 51 -14.88 1.56 4.61
C ILE A 51 -15.72 0.54 5.37
N GLY A 52 -16.77 0.05 4.71
CA GLY A 52 -17.65 -0.98 5.24
C GLY A 52 -17.14 -2.39 4.95
N ARG A 53 -17.43 -3.32 5.85
CA ARG A 53 -17.19 -4.75 5.63
C ARG A 53 -18.11 -5.27 4.51
N ARG A 54 -17.50 -5.74 3.42
CA ARG A 54 -18.19 -6.41 2.31
C ARG A 54 -18.22 -7.92 2.53
N ARG A 55 -19.38 -8.54 2.26
CA ARG A 55 -19.59 -9.98 2.46
C ARG A 55 -18.74 -10.84 1.53
N ASP A 56 -18.68 -10.49 0.26
CA ASP A 56 -17.88 -11.19 -0.75
C ASP A 56 -16.38 -11.21 -0.40
N VAL A 57 -15.85 -10.10 0.10
CA VAL A 57 -14.46 -10.03 0.60
C VAL A 57 -14.27 -10.90 1.85
N ALA A 58 -15.22 -10.87 2.79
CA ALA A 58 -15.15 -11.74 3.98
C ALA A 58 -15.20 -13.23 3.62
N ASP A 59 -16.04 -13.61 2.65
CA ASP A 59 -16.12 -14.97 2.13
C ASP A 59 -14.81 -15.37 1.43
N THR A 60 -14.13 -14.43 0.77
CA THR A 60 -12.82 -14.64 0.13
C THR A 60 -11.73 -14.83 1.18
N MET A 61 -11.70 -14.01 2.23
CA MET A 61 -10.77 -14.16 3.36
C MET A 61 -10.96 -15.49 4.10
N ALA A 62 -12.20 -15.97 4.23
CA ALA A 62 -12.51 -17.24 4.87
C ALA A 62 -11.93 -18.45 4.11
N ARG A 63 -11.56 -18.28 2.83
CA ARG A 63 -10.89 -19.32 2.06
C ARG A 63 -9.44 -19.51 2.52
N VAL A 64 -8.81 -18.53 3.16
CA VAL A 64 -7.41 -18.60 3.61
C VAL A 64 -7.23 -19.70 4.65
N ASP A 65 -6.35 -20.65 4.36
CA ASP A 65 -6.14 -21.88 5.12
C ASP A 65 -4.69 -21.99 5.64
N PRO A 66 -4.49 -21.95 6.98
CA PRO A 66 -3.17 -22.07 7.58
C PRO A 66 -2.49 -23.42 7.26
N ALA A 67 -3.25 -24.51 7.05
CA ALA A 67 -2.66 -25.80 6.72
C ALA A 67 -2.06 -25.81 5.29
N ARG A 68 -2.67 -25.09 4.34
CA ARG A 68 -2.09 -24.89 3.00
C ARG A 68 -0.82 -24.05 3.09
N ILE A 69 -0.86 -22.97 3.86
CA ILE A 69 0.31 -22.11 4.07
C ILE A 69 1.48 -22.91 4.64
N ARG A 70 1.23 -23.72 5.69
CA ARG A 70 2.26 -24.60 6.26
C ARG A 70 2.90 -25.49 5.20
N ARG A 71 2.08 -26.18 4.39
CA ARG A 71 2.58 -27.04 3.30
C ARG A 71 3.40 -26.28 2.26
N ARG A 72 3.05 -25.04 1.94
CA ARG A 72 3.82 -24.20 1.00
C ARG A 72 5.18 -23.83 1.57
N VAL A 73 5.22 -23.39 2.82
CA VAL A 73 6.48 -23.07 3.52
C VAL A 73 7.39 -24.29 3.60
N ASP A 74 6.85 -25.42 4.09
CA ASP A 74 7.60 -26.68 4.19
C ASP A 74 8.14 -27.12 2.84
N ARG A 75 7.33 -27.01 1.77
CA ARG A 75 7.76 -27.42 0.43
C ARG A 75 8.83 -26.50 -0.14
N LEU A 76 8.70 -25.18 0.02
CA LEU A 76 9.71 -24.23 -0.44
C LEU A 76 11.04 -24.45 0.30
N ALA A 77 10.99 -24.64 1.62
CA ALA A 77 12.17 -24.90 2.43
C ALA A 77 12.86 -26.24 2.11
N ALA A 78 12.09 -27.23 1.64
CA ALA A 78 12.62 -28.54 1.28
C ALA A 78 13.48 -28.57 0.00
N PHE A 79 13.54 -27.47 -0.78
CA PHE A 79 14.39 -27.40 -1.98
C PHE A 79 15.89 -27.22 -1.67
N GLY A 80 16.29 -27.29 -0.39
CA GLY A 80 17.67 -27.15 0.08
C GLY A 80 18.11 -25.70 0.09
N THR A 81 18.30 -25.12 -1.10
CA THR A 81 18.54 -23.68 -1.30
C THR A 81 17.71 -23.20 -2.47
N ARG A 82 17.28 -21.94 -2.42
CA ARG A 82 16.63 -21.25 -3.52
C ARG A 82 17.46 -20.03 -3.92
N HIS A 83 18.79 -20.10 -3.79
CA HIS A 83 19.67 -19.05 -4.26
C HIS A 83 19.44 -18.77 -5.76
N THR A 84 19.43 -17.50 -6.16
CA THR A 84 19.11 -17.07 -7.53
C THR A 84 19.93 -17.75 -8.61
N LEU A 85 21.19 -18.09 -8.29
CA LEU A 85 22.12 -18.80 -9.19
C LEU A 85 22.25 -20.29 -8.91
N SER A 86 21.39 -20.87 -8.05
CA SER A 86 21.37 -22.31 -7.79
C SER A 86 20.82 -23.09 -8.99
N ARG A 87 20.90 -24.42 -8.90
CA ARG A 87 20.55 -25.33 -10.00
C ARG A 87 19.13 -25.12 -10.52
N THR A 88 18.98 -25.25 -11.84
CA THR A 88 17.71 -25.11 -12.55
C THR A 88 17.23 -26.40 -13.24
N ASP A 89 18.06 -27.44 -13.19
CA ASP A 89 17.92 -28.73 -13.89
C ASP A 89 17.50 -29.89 -12.97
N SER A 90 17.29 -29.62 -11.68
CA SER A 90 16.82 -30.59 -10.69
C SER A 90 15.32 -30.41 -10.40
N PRO A 91 14.55 -31.50 -10.27
CA PRO A 91 13.12 -31.45 -9.91
C PRO A 91 12.87 -31.23 -8.40
N ASP A 92 13.91 -31.37 -7.58
CA ASP A 92 13.82 -31.49 -6.13
C ASP A 92 14.76 -30.55 -5.36
N ARG A 93 15.66 -29.84 -6.02
CA ARG A 93 16.61 -28.90 -5.41
C ARG A 93 16.80 -27.64 -6.26
N GLY A 94 17.03 -26.52 -5.60
CA GLY A 94 17.39 -25.27 -6.25
C GLY A 94 16.21 -24.40 -6.67
N ILE A 95 16.53 -23.21 -7.16
CA ILE A 95 15.59 -22.20 -7.64
C ILE A 95 14.72 -22.74 -8.80
N GLY A 96 15.23 -23.66 -9.62
CA GLY A 96 14.48 -24.29 -10.71
C GLY A 96 13.33 -25.18 -10.24
N ALA A 97 13.56 -25.97 -9.20
CA ALA A 97 12.52 -26.80 -8.58
C ALA A 97 11.45 -25.92 -7.92
N ALA A 98 11.88 -24.85 -7.23
CA ALA A 98 10.98 -23.90 -6.59
C ALA A 98 10.06 -23.17 -7.60
N ARG A 99 10.61 -22.62 -8.69
CA ARG A 99 9.79 -21.93 -9.71
C ARG A 99 8.79 -22.88 -10.37
N SER A 100 9.20 -24.10 -10.71
CA SER A 100 8.30 -25.10 -11.33
C SER A 100 7.15 -25.45 -10.39
N HIS A 101 7.46 -25.67 -9.11
CA HIS A 101 6.44 -25.93 -8.10
C HIS A 101 5.46 -24.76 -7.91
N LEU A 102 5.95 -23.52 -7.90
CA LEU A 102 5.09 -22.33 -7.79
C LEU A 102 4.14 -22.20 -8.99
N VAL A 103 4.64 -22.43 -10.21
CA VAL A 103 3.81 -22.47 -11.43
C VAL A 103 2.73 -23.54 -11.29
N GLU A 104 3.09 -24.75 -10.88
CA GLU A 104 2.13 -25.86 -10.69
C GLU A 104 1.04 -25.52 -9.67
N VAL A 105 1.41 -24.99 -8.50
CA VAL A 105 0.45 -24.67 -7.43
C VAL A 105 -0.48 -23.53 -7.85
N MET A 106 0.05 -22.48 -8.49
CA MET A 106 -0.77 -21.38 -9.00
C MET A 106 -1.67 -21.86 -10.14
N GLN A 107 -1.18 -22.70 -11.05
CA GLN A 107 -2.00 -23.24 -12.15
C GLN A 107 -3.12 -24.14 -11.60
N ALA A 108 -2.82 -25.00 -10.62
CA ALA A 108 -3.83 -25.82 -9.96
C ALA A 108 -4.91 -24.97 -9.27
N ALA A 109 -4.52 -23.84 -8.64
CA ALA A 109 -5.48 -22.90 -8.06
C ALA A 109 -6.34 -22.21 -9.13
N ALA A 110 -5.76 -21.86 -10.28
CA ALA A 110 -6.48 -21.30 -11.41
C ALA A 110 -7.49 -22.32 -11.98
N ASP A 111 -7.07 -23.56 -12.20
CA ASP A 111 -7.93 -24.65 -12.71
C ASP A 111 -9.07 -24.96 -11.74
N ALA A 112 -8.79 -25.00 -10.44
CA ALA A 112 -9.79 -25.21 -9.39
C ALA A 112 -10.84 -24.10 -9.30
N SER A 113 -10.54 -22.89 -9.81
CA SER A 113 -11.52 -21.80 -9.92
C SER A 113 -12.52 -21.98 -11.07
N GLN A 114 -12.25 -22.91 -11.99
CA GLN A 114 -13.04 -23.14 -13.20
C GLN A 114 -13.16 -21.91 -14.11
N ARG A 115 -12.26 -20.94 -13.94
CA ARG A 115 -12.16 -19.73 -14.77
C ARG A 115 -11.13 -19.91 -15.87
N THR A 116 -11.47 -19.47 -17.07
CA THR A 116 -10.61 -19.55 -18.26
C THR A 116 -9.81 -18.27 -18.54
N ASP A 117 -10.11 -17.20 -17.82
CA ASP A 117 -9.50 -15.88 -17.97
C ASP A 117 -8.28 -15.67 -17.06
N LEU A 118 -8.09 -16.51 -16.03
CA LEU A 118 -6.88 -16.48 -15.21
C LEU A 118 -5.64 -16.88 -16.04
N ARG A 119 -4.48 -16.34 -15.66
CA ARG A 119 -3.20 -16.64 -16.30
C ARG A 119 -2.15 -16.91 -15.23
N VAL A 120 -1.30 -17.91 -15.45
CA VAL A 120 -0.07 -18.11 -14.69
C VAL A 120 1.08 -18.00 -15.69
N VAL A 121 1.91 -16.97 -15.52
CA VAL A 121 2.90 -16.57 -16.53
C VAL A 121 4.25 -16.36 -15.86
N PRO A 122 5.30 -17.06 -16.31
CA PRO A 122 6.65 -16.73 -15.91
C PRO A 122 7.14 -15.47 -16.63
N LEU A 123 7.80 -14.56 -15.91
CA LEU A 123 8.56 -13.45 -16.47
C LEU A 123 10.05 -13.80 -16.44
N SER A 124 10.60 -14.19 -17.60
CA SER A 124 12.01 -14.51 -17.74
C SER A 124 12.86 -13.30 -18.13
N VAL A 125 14.00 -13.14 -17.46
CA VAL A 125 15.00 -12.10 -17.71
C VAL A 125 16.37 -12.74 -17.74
N ARG A 126 17.17 -12.43 -18.76
CA ARG A 126 18.57 -12.86 -18.81
C ARG A 126 19.42 -11.90 -17.98
N LEU A 127 20.16 -12.46 -17.02
CA LEU A 127 21.15 -11.76 -16.23
C LEU A 127 22.53 -11.95 -16.86
N ALA A 128 23.26 -10.85 -17.00
CA ALA A 128 24.68 -10.87 -17.33
C ALA A 128 25.52 -10.76 -16.05
N PRO A 129 26.77 -11.29 -16.05
CA PRO A 129 27.69 -11.09 -14.94
C PRO A 129 27.89 -9.59 -14.66
N ASP A 130 27.70 -9.20 -13.40
CA ASP A 130 27.86 -7.81 -12.95
C ASP A 130 29.15 -7.60 -12.12
N GLY A 131 29.90 -8.67 -11.90
CA GLY A 131 31.14 -8.67 -11.12
C GLY A 131 30.93 -8.42 -9.62
N ARG A 132 29.68 -8.47 -9.14
CA ARG A 132 29.33 -8.27 -7.73
C ARG A 132 28.51 -9.44 -7.22
N ARG A 133 27.21 -9.48 -7.51
CA ARG A 133 26.25 -10.48 -7.00
C ARG A 133 25.84 -11.49 -8.06
N ILE A 134 26.25 -11.28 -9.31
CA ILE A 134 26.06 -12.18 -10.43
C ILE A 134 27.42 -12.40 -11.11
N ASP A 135 27.94 -13.62 -11.03
CA ASP A 135 29.27 -14.00 -11.55
C ASP A 135 29.20 -14.83 -12.85
N THR A 136 28.00 -15.23 -13.26
CA THR A 136 27.75 -16.03 -14.46
C THR A 136 26.43 -15.61 -15.11
N GLU A 137 26.27 -15.93 -16.40
CA GLU A 137 24.99 -15.73 -17.07
C GLU A 137 23.92 -16.65 -16.46
N ALA A 138 22.75 -16.10 -16.19
CA ALA A 138 21.64 -16.84 -15.61
C ALA A 138 20.29 -16.35 -16.15
N GLU A 139 19.27 -17.20 -16.03
CA GLU A 139 17.88 -16.81 -16.28
C GLU A 139 17.19 -16.59 -14.93
N LEU A 140 16.79 -15.35 -14.67
CA LEU A 140 15.92 -14.99 -13.56
C LEU A 140 14.47 -15.14 -14.02
N VAL A 141 13.63 -15.76 -13.18
CA VAL A 141 12.23 -16.02 -13.52
C VAL A 141 11.33 -15.65 -12.36
N ASP A 142 10.50 -14.63 -12.51
CA ASP A 142 9.40 -14.37 -11.59
C ASP A 142 8.18 -15.21 -11.99
N VAL A 143 7.42 -15.73 -11.03
CA VAL A 143 6.19 -16.49 -11.28
C VAL A 143 4.97 -15.64 -10.96
N MET A 144 4.19 -15.27 -11.98
CA MET A 144 3.04 -14.37 -11.85
C MET A 144 1.71 -15.10 -12.04
N GLY A 145 0.87 -15.08 -11.01
CA GLY A 145 -0.56 -15.37 -11.13
C GLY A 145 -1.35 -14.08 -11.40
N VAL A 146 -2.05 -14.01 -12.52
CA VAL A 146 -2.81 -12.84 -12.96
C VAL A 146 -4.31 -13.13 -12.94
N ILE A 147 -5.04 -12.32 -12.19
CA ILE A 147 -6.50 -12.24 -12.19
C ILE A 147 -6.87 -10.99 -13.00
N PRO A 148 -7.37 -11.12 -14.24
CA PRO A 148 -7.66 -9.95 -15.05
C PRO A 148 -8.87 -9.17 -14.52
N GLY A 149 -8.79 -7.84 -14.60
CA GLY A 149 -9.89 -6.94 -14.29
C GLY A 149 -11.06 -7.12 -15.26
N VAL A 150 -12.29 -7.10 -14.75
CA VAL A 150 -13.50 -7.32 -15.56
C VAL A 150 -13.97 -6.08 -16.29
N ARG A 151 -13.50 -4.89 -15.89
CA ARG A 151 -13.82 -3.63 -16.56
C ARG A 151 -12.76 -3.35 -17.63
N PRO A 152 -13.11 -3.34 -18.94
CA PRO A 152 -12.12 -3.16 -20.01
C PRO A 152 -11.34 -1.85 -19.89
N ASP A 153 -11.98 -0.79 -19.41
CA ASP A 153 -11.34 0.51 -19.22
C ASP A 153 -10.40 0.55 -18.01
N ARG A 154 -10.44 -0.45 -17.12
CA ARG A 154 -9.61 -0.57 -15.89
C ARG A 154 -8.77 -1.84 -15.84
N ALA A 155 -8.85 -2.71 -16.84
CA ALA A 155 -8.10 -3.97 -16.90
C ALA A 155 -6.57 -3.75 -16.97
N ARG A 156 -6.13 -2.55 -17.39
CA ARG A 156 -4.74 -2.11 -17.39
C ARG A 156 -4.32 -1.40 -16.10
N GLU A 157 -5.18 -1.34 -15.09
CA GLU A 157 -4.80 -0.93 -13.73
C GLU A 157 -4.58 -2.19 -12.89
N ALA A 158 -3.56 -2.20 -12.03
CA ALA A 158 -3.13 -3.39 -11.31
C ALA A 158 -2.87 -3.14 -9.82
N VAL A 159 -3.36 -4.07 -8.99
CA VAL A 159 -2.84 -4.31 -7.64
C VAL A 159 -1.80 -5.42 -7.72
N VAL A 160 -0.64 -5.23 -7.12
CA VAL A 160 0.47 -6.19 -7.12
C VAL A 160 0.73 -6.67 -5.70
N LEU A 161 0.77 -7.99 -5.51
CA LEU A 161 1.19 -8.66 -4.28
C LEU A 161 2.54 -9.33 -4.53
N LEU A 162 3.54 -9.06 -3.68
CA LEU A 162 4.91 -9.53 -3.82
C LEU A 162 5.36 -10.35 -2.61
N GLY A 163 6.25 -11.30 -2.87
CA GLY A 163 6.96 -12.09 -1.88
C GLY A 163 8.02 -12.88 -2.62
N HIS A 164 9.29 -12.66 -2.30
CA HIS A 164 10.37 -13.30 -3.03
C HIS A 164 10.52 -14.76 -2.60
N TYR A 165 10.83 -15.63 -3.56
CA TYR A 165 10.96 -17.06 -3.32
C TYR A 165 12.41 -17.53 -3.36
N ASP A 166 13.38 -16.67 -3.67
CA ASP A 166 14.78 -16.98 -3.47
C ASP A 166 15.16 -17.02 -1.98
N SER A 167 16.32 -17.61 -1.69
CA SER A 167 16.90 -17.66 -0.34
C SER A 167 18.42 -17.67 -0.44
N ARG A 168 19.12 -17.43 0.65
CA ARG A 168 20.59 -17.50 0.66
C ARG A 168 21.19 -17.98 1.98
N ALA A 169 22.39 -18.52 1.87
CA ALA A 169 23.26 -18.83 3.00
C ALA A 169 23.95 -17.54 3.52
N SER A 170 24.87 -17.69 4.48
CA SER A 170 25.60 -16.55 5.06
C SER A 170 26.45 -15.83 4.01
N ASP A 171 27.15 -16.60 3.16
CA ASP A 171 27.80 -16.08 1.97
C ASP A 171 26.74 -15.88 0.86
N VAL A 172 26.60 -14.63 0.43
CA VAL A 172 25.65 -14.23 -0.62
C VAL A 172 25.94 -14.86 -1.97
N MET A 173 27.14 -15.41 -2.19
CA MET A 173 27.53 -16.08 -3.43
C MET A 173 27.45 -17.61 -3.34
N ASP A 174 27.19 -18.16 -2.15
CA ASP A 174 27.03 -19.60 -1.98
C ASP A 174 25.67 -20.06 -2.51
N ARG A 175 25.72 -20.79 -3.63
CA ARG A 175 24.56 -21.32 -4.35
C ARG A 175 24.28 -22.79 -4.06
N GLU A 176 25.09 -23.44 -3.24
CA GLU A 176 25.03 -24.89 -3.00
C GLU A 176 24.66 -25.24 -1.56
N THR A 177 25.11 -24.48 -0.56
CA THR A 177 24.79 -24.73 0.86
C THR A 177 23.29 -24.66 1.11
N ASP A 178 22.79 -25.54 1.97
CA ASP A 178 21.39 -25.53 2.38
C ASP A 178 21.04 -24.20 3.07
N ALA A 179 20.09 -23.49 2.47
CA ALA A 179 19.52 -22.23 2.93
C ALA A 179 17.98 -22.35 2.83
N PRO A 180 17.33 -23.02 3.81
CA PRO A 180 15.93 -23.35 3.67
C PRO A 180 15.02 -22.11 3.60
N GLY A 181 15.41 -20.97 4.16
CA GLY A 181 14.72 -19.69 3.94
C GLY A 181 13.21 -19.77 4.21
N ALA A 182 12.83 -20.43 5.31
CA ALA A 182 11.44 -20.74 5.61
C ALA A 182 10.64 -19.47 5.96
N ASP A 183 11.21 -18.60 6.77
CA ASP A 183 10.66 -17.29 7.07
C ASP A 183 11.07 -16.25 6.03
N ASP A 184 12.34 -16.28 5.60
CA ASP A 184 12.98 -15.42 4.59
C ASP A 184 13.28 -16.16 3.27
N ASN A 185 12.36 -16.16 2.29
CA ASN A 185 11.02 -15.60 2.37
C ASN A 185 9.92 -16.54 1.85
N ALA A 186 10.02 -17.82 2.22
CA ALA A 186 8.93 -18.76 1.94
C ALA A 186 7.62 -18.35 2.66
N SER A 187 7.68 -17.65 3.80
CA SER A 187 6.50 -17.12 4.51
C SER A 187 5.73 -16.09 3.66
N GLY A 188 6.41 -15.09 3.09
CA GLY A 188 5.84 -14.08 2.21
C GLY A 188 5.37 -14.65 0.88
N THR A 189 6.17 -15.54 0.26
CA THR A 189 5.74 -16.28 -0.92
C THR A 189 4.46 -17.08 -0.65
N ALA A 190 4.34 -17.72 0.52
CA ALA A 190 3.13 -18.44 0.89
C ALA A 190 1.91 -17.53 1.04
N VAL A 191 2.08 -16.29 1.53
CA VAL A 191 1.01 -15.26 1.55
C VAL A 191 0.53 -14.97 0.14
N VAL A 192 1.44 -14.70 -0.80
CA VAL A 192 1.09 -14.36 -2.19
C VAL A 192 0.35 -15.49 -2.90
N VAL A 193 0.86 -16.72 -2.79
CA VAL A 193 0.23 -17.88 -3.45
C VAL A 193 -1.12 -18.22 -2.80
N GLU A 194 -1.26 -18.06 -1.49
CA GLU A 194 -2.54 -18.24 -0.80
C GLU A 194 -3.55 -17.16 -1.17
N ALA A 195 -3.11 -15.90 -1.27
CA ALA A 195 -3.95 -14.79 -1.71
C ALA A 195 -4.45 -15.03 -3.14
N PHE A 196 -3.58 -15.45 -4.07
CA PHE A 196 -3.99 -15.85 -5.42
C PHE A 196 -5.06 -16.96 -5.39
N THR A 197 -4.84 -18.00 -4.58
CA THR A 197 -5.77 -19.14 -4.43
C THR A 197 -7.15 -18.68 -3.95
N ALA A 198 -7.20 -17.76 -2.98
CA ALA A 198 -8.45 -17.22 -2.46
C ALA A 198 -9.13 -16.29 -3.46
N LEU A 199 -8.38 -15.35 -4.05
CA LEU A 199 -8.87 -14.30 -4.95
C LEU A 199 -9.27 -14.85 -6.33
N ALA A 200 -8.73 -15.99 -6.78
CA ALA A 200 -9.05 -16.61 -8.07
C ALA A 200 -10.56 -16.83 -8.28
N GLN A 201 -11.30 -17.04 -7.18
CA GLN A 201 -12.75 -17.24 -7.18
C GLN A 201 -13.56 -15.95 -7.41
N GLY A 202 -12.95 -14.78 -7.17
CA GLY A 202 -13.58 -13.47 -7.25
C GLY A 202 -13.35 -12.76 -8.58
N ARG A 203 -14.20 -11.78 -8.89
CA ARG A 203 -14.06 -10.90 -10.05
C ARG A 203 -13.88 -9.48 -9.56
N PHE A 204 -12.86 -8.80 -10.07
CA PHE A 204 -12.46 -7.47 -9.62
C PHE A 204 -12.46 -6.49 -10.78
N ASP A 205 -12.72 -5.22 -10.49
CA ASP A 205 -12.75 -4.21 -11.55
C ASP A 205 -11.37 -3.95 -12.18
N ARG A 206 -10.30 -4.00 -11.38
CA ARG A 206 -8.89 -3.95 -11.80
C ARG A 206 -8.25 -5.33 -11.82
N SER A 207 -7.12 -5.45 -12.51
CA SER A 207 -6.31 -6.66 -12.48
C SER A 207 -5.60 -6.82 -11.14
N ILE A 208 -5.37 -8.06 -10.71
CA ILE A 208 -4.55 -8.40 -9.54
C ILE A 208 -3.42 -9.32 -10.00
N TYR A 209 -2.19 -8.92 -9.69
CA TYR A 209 -0.98 -9.67 -9.97
C TYR A 209 -0.45 -10.19 -8.63
N CYS A 210 -0.40 -11.51 -8.47
CA CYS A 210 0.24 -12.17 -7.35
C CYS A 210 1.56 -12.72 -7.85
N VAL A 211 2.69 -12.19 -7.41
CA VAL A 211 4.00 -12.49 -7.99
C VAL A 211 4.95 -13.03 -6.93
N ALA A 212 5.49 -14.22 -7.19
CA ALA A 212 6.65 -14.74 -6.48
C ALA A 212 7.90 -14.31 -7.25
N THR A 213 8.67 -13.39 -6.67
CA THR A 213 9.85 -12.78 -7.29
C THR A 213 11.12 -13.58 -7.01
N ALA A 214 12.07 -13.57 -7.93
CA ALA A 214 13.42 -14.09 -7.73
C ALA A 214 14.46 -12.97 -7.63
N GLY A 215 15.62 -13.24 -7.06
CA GLY A 215 16.74 -12.30 -7.08
C GLY A 215 16.59 -11.10 -6.15
N GLU A 216 15.73 -11.17 -5.13
CA GLU A 216 15.70 -10.16 -4.06
C GLU A 216 17.07 -10.11 -3.39
N GLU A 217 17.60 -11.30 -3.06
CA GLU A 217 18.83 -11.46 -2.27
C GLU A 217 20.06 -10.97 -3.02
N GLN A 218 20.00 -11.02 -4.35
CA GLN A 218 21.05 -10.55 -5.25
C GLN A 218 20.86 -9.07 -5.65
N GLY A 219 19.88 -8.37 -5.08
CA GLY A 219 19.69 -6.93 -5.22
C GLY A 219 18.40 -6.52 -5.92
N LEU A 220 17.26 -7.11 -5.53
CA LEU A 220 15.92 -6.75 -6.01
C LEU A 220 15.75 -6.93 -7.52
N LEU A 221 16.44 -7.92 -8.10
CA LEU A 221 16.56 -8.08 -9.55
C LEU A 221 15.21 -8.40 -10.21
N GLY A 222 14.43 -9.32 -9.63
CA GLY A 222 13.10 -9.69 -10.12
C GLY A 222 12.12 -8.53 -10.02
N ALA A 223 11.94 -7.94 -8.84
CA ALA A 223 11.02 -6.82 -8.68
C ALA A 223 11.35 -5.61 -9.56
N ARG A 224 12.64 -5.32 -9.80
CA ARG A 224 13.05 -4.27 -10.76
C ARG A 224 12.63 -4.62 -12.18
N ALA A 225 12.89 -5.84 -12.62
CA ALA A 225 12.49 -6.27 -13.95
C ALA A 225 10.97 -6.35 -14.12
N LEU A 226 10.24 -6.74 -13.08
CA LEU A 226 8.79 -6.73 -13.05
C LEU A 226 8.22 -5.30 -13.18
N ALA A 227 8.74 -4.34 -12.40
CA ALA A 227 8.32 -2.95 -12.49
C ALA A 227 8.54 -2.40 -13.92
N GLU A 228 9.71 -2.65 -14.51
CA GLU A 228 10.02 -2.27 -15.89
C GLU A 228 9.15 -2.99 -16.93
N HIS A 229 8.83 -4.27 -16.70
CA HIS A 229 7.93 -5.02 -17.56
C HIS A 229 6.51 -4.45 -17.55
N LEU A 230 5.95 -4.21 -16.37
CA LEU A 230 4.60 -3.65 -16.22
C LEU A 230 4.50 -2.25 -16.84
N ASP A 231 5.51 -1.41 -16.67
CA ASP A 231 5.58 -0.09 -17.31
C ASP A 231 5.63 -0.21 -18.85
N ARG A 232 6.44 -1.12 -19.40
CA ARG A 232 6.50 -1.37 -20.85
C ARG A 232 5.19 -1.89 -21.44
N GLU A 233 4.48 -2.73 -20.69
CA GLU A 233 3.15 -3.23 -21.07
C GLU A 233 2.04 -2.18 -20.89
N GLY A 234 2.36 -0.99 -20.36
CA GLY A 234 1.40 0.07 -20.10
C GLY A 234 0.39 -0.30 -19.01
N ILE A 235 0.83 -1.05 -18.00
CA ILE A 235 0.05 -1.42 -16.82
C ILE A 235 0.27 -0.36 -15.74
N GLU A 236 -0.81 0.31 -15.33
CA GLU A 236 -0.80 1.28 -14.24
C GLU A 236 -0.88 0.55 -12.89
N VAL A 237 0.22 0.51 -12.16
CA VAL A 237 0.26 -0.07 -10.81
C VAL A 237 -0.33 0.90 -9.79
N VAL A 238 -1.50 0.56 -9.25
CA VAL A 238 -2.24 1.41 -8.28
C VAL A 238 -1.94 1.07 -6.83
N ALA A 239 -1.38 -0.11 -6.55
CA ALA A 239 -0.93 -0.52 -5.23
C ALA A 239 0.04 -1.70 -5.31
N VAL A 240 1.07 -1.69 -4.47
CA VAL A 240 1.99 -2.81 -4.25
C VAL A 240 2.02 -3.16 -2.77
N LEU A 241 1.79 -4.42 -2.45
CA LEU A 241 1.91 -4.97 -1.10
C LEU A 241 2.98 -6.07 -1.13
N ASP A 242 4.12 -5.81 -0.52
CA ASP A 242 5.25 -6.73 -0.42
C ASP A 242 5.30 -7.38 0.96
N PHE A 243 5.40 -8.70 1.04
CA PHE A 243 5.40 -9.45 2.30
C PHE A 243 6.78 -10.09 2.50
N ASP A 244 7.58 -9.50 3.39
CA ASP A 244 8.98 -9.88 3.60
C ASP A 244 9.48 -9.31 4.95
N ILE A 245 9.76 -10.10 5.97
CA ILE A 245 9.36 -11.50 6.21
C ILE A 245 8.18 -11.51 7.18
N VAL A 246 7.32 -12.52 7.14
CA VAL A 246 6.03 -12.51 7.86
C VAL A 246 5.70 -13.86 8.50
N GLY A 247 6.69 -14.59 9.00
CA GLY A 247 6.54 -15.96 9.50
C GLY A 247 6.52 -16.11 11.02
N ASP A 248 7.19 -15.28 11.79
CA ASP A 248 7.33 -15.41 13.24
C ASP A 248 6.81 -14.16 14.00
N PRO A 249 5.68 -14.27 14.73
CA PRO A 249 5.20 -13.18 15.58
C PRO A 249 5.99 -13.03 16.90
N THR A 250 6.98 -13.88 17.18
CA THR A 250 7.77 -13.85 18.43
C THR A 250 8.68 -12.62 18.48
N LEU A 251 8.88 -12.06 19.67
CA LEU A 251 9.76 -10.92 19.90
C LEU A 251 11.13 -11.35 20.45
N ALA A 252 12.19 -10.63 20.08
CA ALA A 252 13.55 -10.92 20.53
C ALA A 252 13.70 -10.79 22.06
N GLU A 253 12.99 -9.84 22.67
CA GLU A 253 12.92 -9.61 24.12
C GLU A 253 11.99 -10.58 24.86
N GLY A 254 11.32 -11.49 24.14
CA GLY A 254 10.31 -12.39 24.66
C GLY A 254 8.88 -11.87 24.47
N GLY A 255 7.91 -12.80 24.40
CA GLY A 255 6.53 -12.50 24.06
C GLY A 255 6.25 -12.59 22.56
N ARG A 256 5.02 -12.21 22.16
CA ARG A 256 4.52 -12.36 20.78
C ARG A 256 3.65 -11.18 20.37
N ARG A 257 3.61 -10.88 19.06
CA ARG A 257 2.77 -9.87 18.41
C ARG A 257 1.91 -10.50 17.33
N ASP A 258 1.07 -11.44 17.75
CA ASP A 258 0.08 -12.11 16.88
C ASP A 258 -1.01 -11.14 16.36
N ASP A 259 -1.08 -9.93 16.93
CA ASP A 259 -2.12 -8.95 16.70
C ASP A 259 -1.70 -7.82 15.73
N ALA A 260 -0.45 -7.80 15.27
CA ALA A 260 0.06 -6.74 14.43
C ALA A 260 1.22 -7.15 13.51
N VAL A 261 1.40 -6.39 12.42
CA VAL A 261 2.50 -6.52 11.45
C VAL A 261 3.08 -5.14 11.23
N ARG A 262 4.41 -5.01 11.11
CA ARG A 262 5.02 -3.75 10.71
C ARG A 262 4.71 -3.49 9.23
N MET A 263 4.42 -2.25 8.90
CA MET A 263 4.12 -1.83 7.53
C MET A 263 5.01 -0.63 7.19
N PHE A 264 6.09 -0.87 6.46
CA PHE A 264 7.00 0.18 6.01
C PHE A 264 6.35 1.01 4.91
N VAL A 265 6.46 2.33 5.08
CA VAL A 265 5.83 3.34 4.23
C VAL A 265 6.94 4.23 3.65
N PRO A 266 7.43 3.92 2.44
CA PRO A 266 8.39 4.77 1.74
C PRO A 266 7.87 6.20 1.54
N TYR A 267 8.81 7.15 1.52
CA TYR A 267 8.53 8.53 1.17
C TYR A 267 8.17 8.66 -0.32
N ASP A 268 7.51 9.77 -0.66
CA ASP A 268 7.21 10.10 -2.05
C ASP A 268 8.52 10.34 -2.83
N PRO A 269 8.80 9.59 -3.92
CA PRO A 269 9.98 9.85 -4.75
C PRO A 269 9.93 11.22 -5.45
N ALA A 270 8.80 11.93 -5.47
CA ALA A 270 8.75 13.32 -5.91
C ALA A 270 9.66 14.23 -5.05
N LEU A 271 10.02 13.81 -3.83
CA LEU A 271 10.95 14.51 -2.92
C LEU A 271 12.43 14.36 -3.31
N ARG A 272 12.74 14.33 -4.61
CA ARG A 272 14.10 14.22 -5.16
C ARG A 272 14.76 15.57 -5.47
N THR A 273 13.99 16.65 -5.51
CA THR A 273 14.52 17.99 -5.78
C THR A 273 14.52 18.85 -4.52
N ARG A 274 15.51 19.75 -4.40
CA ARG A 274 15.55 20.74 -3.31
C ARG A 274 14.23 21.50 -3.17
N LYS A 275 13.64 21.94 -4.29
CA LYS A 275 12.35 22.65 -4.33
C LYS A 275 11.20 21.79 -3.77
N ALA A 276 11.15 20.50 -4.11
CA ALA A 276 10.12 19.60 -3.59
C ALA A 276 10.29 19.37 -2.08
N VAL A 277 11.52 19.21 -1.59
CA VAL A 277 11.82 19.06 -0.16
C VAL A 277 11.50 20.33 0.61
N GLU A 278 11.92 21.51 0.14
CA GLU A 278 11.59 22.80 0.75
C GLU A 278 10.08 23.02 0.86
N ARG A 279 9.35 22.61 -0.18
CA ARG A 279 7.89 22.65 -0.17
C ARG A 279 7.29 21.68 0.85
N ALA A 280 7.77 20.45 0.93
CA ALA A 280 7.30 19.47 1.92
C ALA A 280 7.58 19.93 3.35
N MET A 281 8.72 20.59 3.61
CA MET A 281 9.02 21.22 4.90
C MET A 281 8.02 22.32 5.23
N ALA A 282 7.72 23.20 4.28
CA ALA A 282 6.78 24.30 4.49
C ALA A 282 5.35 23.83 4.79
N LEU A 283 4.96 22.65 4.28
CA LEU A 283 3.60 22.12 4.39
C LEU A 283 3.44 20.99 5.41
N GLY A 284 4.54 20.45 5.92
CA GLY A 284 4.50 19.25 6.77
C GLY A 284 4.03 17.98 6.02
N THR A 285 4.16 17.92 4.70
CA THR A 285 3.57 16.86 3.85
C THR A 285 4.52 15.72 3.50
N PHE A 286 5.58 15.50 4.29
CA PHE A 286 6.54 14.42 4.05
C PHE A 286 5.91 13.02 4.03
N HIS A 287 4.80 12.84 4.75
CA HIS A 287 4.09 11.57 4.88
C HIS A 287 2.72 11.59 4.21
N ASP A 288 2.59 12.32 3.12
CA ASP A 288 1.32 12.54 2.40
C ASP A 288 1.43 12.23 0.90
N GLY A 289 2.39 11.37 0.56
CA GLY A 289 2.55 10.81 -0.78
C GLY A 289 1.73 9.53 -1.00
N PRO A 290 1.86 8.91 -2.18
CA PRO A 290 1.03 7.80 -2.60
C PRO A 290 1.07 6.58 -1.65
N SER A 291 2.26 6.14 -1.21
CA SER A 291 2.39 5.03 -0.26
C SER A 291 1.74 5.34 1.10
N ALA A 292 1.80 6.57 1.58
CA ALA A 292 1.15 6.95 2.83
C ALA A 292 -0.38 6.91 2.73
N HIS A 293 -0.94 7.28 1.57
CA HIS A 293 -2.37 7.13 1.32
C HIS A 293 -2.80 5.67 1.25
N LEU A 294 -2.01 4.82 0.58
CA LEU A 294 -2.23 3.37 0.58
C LEU A 294 -2.18 2.80 2.02
N ALA A 295 -1.17 3.15 2.80
CA ALA A 295 -1.02 2.71 4.20
C ALA A 295 -2.22 3.08 5.09
N ARG A 296 -2.73 4.32 4.97
CA ARG A 296 -3.94 4.74 5.70
C ARG A 296 -5.17 3.94 5.27
N HIS A 297 -5.28 3.65 3.97
CA HIS A 297 -6.37 2.85 3.42
C HIS A 297 -6.30 1.40 3.92
N VAL A 298 -5.11 0.80 3.93
CA VAL A 298 -4.84 -0.53 4.52
C VAL A 298 -5.25 -0.56 5.99
N ALA A 299 -4.86 0.45 6.78
CA ALA A 299 -5.22 0.53 8.19
C ALA A 299 -6.75 0.66 8.40
N GLU A 300 -7.45 1.39 7.53
CA GLU A 300 -8.91 1.52 7.56
C GLU A 300 -9.62 0.19 7.23
N ILE A 301 -9.14 -0.53 6.22
CA ILE A 301 -9.63 -1.88 5.88
C ILE A 301 -9.39 -2.85 7.04
N ALA A 302 -8.19 -2.85 7.62
CA ALA A 302 -7.87 -3.72 8.74
C ALA A 302 -8.83 -3.53 9.92
N ARG A 303 -9.16 -2.27 10.26
CA ARG A 303 -10.17 -1.94 11.28
C ARG A 303 -11.56 -2.44 10.90
N ALA A 304 -11.98 -2.26 9.66
CA ALA A 304 -13.31 -2.66 9.19
C ALA A 304 -13.55 -4.19 9.25
N TYR A 305 -12.48 -4.98 9.10
CA TYR A 305 -12.57 -6.44 9.12
C TYR A 305 -12.14 -7.07 10.44
N GLY A 306 -11.51 -6.30 11.34
CA GLY A 306 -10.92 -6.82 12.57
C GLY A 306 -9.78 -7.81 12.27
N THR A 307 -9.03 -7.58 11.19
CA THR A 307 -7.81 -8.35 10.91
C THR A 307 -6.69 -7.90 11.84
N LEU A 308 -5.55 -8.57 11.70
CA LEU A 308 -4.28 -8.14 12.24
C LEU A 308 -4.00 -6.65 11.93
N ARG A 309 -3.45 -5.93 12.92
CA ARG A 309 -3.26 -4.48 12.87
C ARG A 309 -1.97 -4.11 12.14
N PRO A 310 -2.04 -3.46 10.97
CA PRO A 310 -0.84 -2.90 10.33
C PRO A 310 -0.32 -1.75 11.18
N HIS A 311 0.97 -1.79 11.52
CA HIS A 311 1.66 -0.78 12.31
C HIS A 311 2.59 0.02 11.39
N PRO A 312 2.21 1.24 10.98
CA PRO A 312 2.98 2.03 10.03
C PRO A 312 4.35 2.40 10.58
N ILE A 313 5.41 2.09 9.82
CA ILE A 313 6.76 2.59 10.05
C ILE A 313 7.06 3.58 8.92
N LEU A 314 7.14 4.88 9.23
CA LEU A 314 7.28 5.95 8.24
C LEU A 314 8.71 6.09 7.69
N ARG A 315 9.15 5.06 6.97
CA ARG A 315 10.45 4.96 6.30
C ARG A 315 10.35 3.94 5.17
N ALA A 316 11.33 3.99 4.26
CA ALA A 316 11.42 3.03 3.17
C ALA A 316 11.64 1.59 3.68
N ASP A 317 12.56 1.40 4.63
CA ASP A 317 12.84 0.09 5.25
C ASP A 317 13.61 0.24 6.58
N ARG A 318 13.96 -0.89 7.19
CA ARG A 318 14.95 -1.04 8.26
C ARG A 318 16.32 -0.56 7.77
N PHE A 319 17.19 -0.18 8.70
CA PHE A 319 18.55 0.24 8.34
C PHE A 319 19.31 -0.90 7.65
N LEU A 320 20.04 -0.55 6.59
CA LEU A 320 20.87 -1.48 5.80
C LEU A 320 20.10 -2.59 5.07
N ARG A 321 18.77 -2.50 5.01
CA ARG A 321 17.89 -3.46 4.34
C ARG A 321 17.08 -2.77 3.24
N GLY A 322 16.54 -3.58 2.34
CA GLY A 322 15.57 -3.20 1.32
C GLY A 322 14.62 -4.37 1.09
N GLY A 323 13.67 -4.20 0.17
CA GLY A 323 12.72 -5.22 -0.24
C GLY A 323 12.12 -4.88 -1.59
N ASP A 324 11.33 -5.80 -2.13
CA ASP A 324 10.81 -5.76 -3.50
C ASP A 324 9.75 -4.68 -3.73
N HIS A 325 9.24 -4.04 -2.68
CA HIS A 325 8.46 -2.80 -2.80
C HIS A 325 9.27 -1.59 -3.31
N LEU A 326 10.60 -1.58 -3.13
CA LEU A 326 11.42 -0.39 -3.41
C LEU A 326 11.48 -0.01 -4.89
N PRO A 327 11.68 -0.92 -5.87
CA PRO A 327 11.69 -0.55 -7.29
C PRO A 327 10.38 0.14 -7.72
N PHE A 328 9.24 -0.29 -7.18
CA PHE A 328 7.94 0.34 -7.42
C PHE A 328 7.81 1.71 -6.74
N ALA A 329 8.22 1.80 -5.48
CA ALA A 329 8.24 3.07 -4.74
C ALA A 329 9.15 4.10 -5.44
N GLU A 330 10.32 3.68 -5.93
CA GLU A 330 11.26 4.52 -6.68
C GLU A 330 10.68 5.02 -8.02
N ALA A 331 9.78 4.24 -8.62
CA ALA A 331 9.03 4.60 -9.82
C ALA A 331 7.79 5.47 -9.55
N GLY A 332 7.51 5.84 -8.29
CA GLY A 332 6.34 6.67 -7.94
C GLY A 332 5.05 5.90 -7.75
N ARG A 333 5.10 4.57 -7.71
CA ARG A 333 3.92 3.73 -7.47
C ARG A 333 3.65 3.62 -5.96
N PRO A 334 2.38 3.60 -5.50
CA PRO A 334 2.06 3.34 -4.11
C PRO A 334 2.53 1.94 -3.71
N ALA A 335 3.52 1.85 -2.84
CA ALA A 335 4.15 0.58 -2.46
C ALA A 335 4.43 0.51 -0.97
N LEU A 336 4.16 -0.64 -0.37
CA LEU A 336 4.30 -0.94 1.05
C LEU A 336 5.02 -2.26 1.24
N ARG A 337 5.80 -2.38 2.31
CA ARG A 337 6.36 -3.65 2.78
C ARG A 337 5.80 -4.02 4.14
N PHE A 338 5.41 -5.28 4.28
CA PHE A 338 4.92 -5.88 5.51
C PHE A 338 6.00 -6.80 6.07
N SER A 339 6.30 -6.64 7.35
CA SER A 339 7.26 -7.48 8.05
C SER A 339 6.80 -7.75 9.47
N GLU A 340 7.07 -8.94 9.99
CA GLU A 340 6.93 -9.30 11.40
C GLU A 340 7.66 -8.33 12.34
N PHE A 341 7.33 -8.34 13.63
CA PHE A 341 7.91 -7.40 14.59
C PHE A 341 9.31 -7.79 15.05
N GLY A 342 9.50 -9.06 15.40
CA GLY A 342 10.72 -9.55 16.03
C GLY A 342 11.54 -10.39 15.07
N GLU A 343 12.45 -9.75 14.34
CA GLU A 343 13.40 -10.49 13.51
C GLU A 343 14.44 -11.19 14.38
N THR A 344 14.63 -12.48 14.12
CA THR A 344 15.66 -13.27 14.78
C THR A 344 16.88 -13.42 13.87
N TYR A 345 17.89 -12.57 14.06
CA TYR A 345 19.09 -12.52 13.19
C TYR A 345 19.96 -13.78 13.19
N THR A 346 19.82 -14.66 14.18
CA THR A 346 20.50 -15.96 14.14
C THR A 346 19.86 -16.91 13.12
N ARG A 347 18.65 -16.60 12.63
CA ARG A 347 17.93 -17.40 11.63
C ARG A 347 18.10 -16.81 10.23
N GLN A 348 17.96 -15.49 10.08
CA GLN A 348 18.01 -14.82 8.78
C GLN A 348 19.41 -14.80 8.16
N HIS A 349 19.52 -15.25 6.90
CA HIS A 349 20.78 -15.27 6.13
C HIS A 349 21.92 -15.95 6.89
N GLN A 350 21.62 -17.11 7.49
CA GLN A 350 22.57 -17.90 8.26
C GLN A 350 22.62 -19.33 7.76
N ASP A 351 23.82 -19.91 7.78
CA ASP A 351 24.02 -21.34 7.52
C ASP A 351 23.35 -22.13 8.65
N VAL A 352 22.71 -23.24 8.28
CA VAL A 352 22.10 -24.15 9.27
C VAL A 352 23.20 -24.81 10.08
N ARG A 353 23.30 -24.42 11.35
CA ARG A 353 24.29 -24.97 12.29
C ARG A 353 23.84 -24.80 13.73
N THR A 354 24.50 -25.52 14.64
CA THR A 354 24.41 -25.26 16.07
C THR A 354 25.79 -24.89 16.59
N GLU A 355 25.92 -23.73 17.21
CA GLU A 355 27.19 -23.19 17.68
C GLU A 355 27.01 -22.57 19.06
N GLY A 356 27.78 -23.01 20.04
CA GLY A 356 27.68 -22.49 21.42
C GLY A 356 26.31 -22.70 22.08
N GLY A 357 25.53 -23.70 21.65
CA GLY A 357 24.16 -23.93 22.12
C GLY A 357 23.10 -23.04 21.47
N VAL A 358 23.48 -22.20 20.51
CA VAL A 358 22.57 -21.38 19.70
C VAL A 358 22.31 -22.08 18.37
N HIS A 359 21.03 -22.20 18.00
CA HIS A 359 20.61 -22.72 16.71
C HIS A 359 20.57 -21.58 15.68
N TYR A 360 21.23 -21.80 14.54
CA TYR A 360 21.28 -20.90 13.41
C TYR A 360 20.58 -21.49 12.20
N GLY A 361 20.16 -20.59 11.30
CA GLY A 361 19.49 -20.93 10.05
C GLY A 361 17.98 -20.79 10.15
N ASP A 362 17.40 -20.51 8.99
CA ASP A 362 15.98 -20.22 8.85
C ASP A 362 15.20 -21.50 8.48
N LEU A 363 14.61 -22.12 9.50
CA LEU A 363 13.97 -23.44 9.41
C LEU A 363 12.44 -23.38 9.53
N PRO A 364 11.70 -24.32 8.91
CA PRO A 364 10.25 -24.32 8.93
C PRO A 364 9.62 -24.40 10.32
N GLU A 365 10.28 -24.97 11.33
CA GLU A 365 9.74 -24.99 12.70
C GLU A 365 9.55 -23.62 13.33
N PHE A 366 10.21 -22.58 12.82
CA PHE A 366 10.08 -21.21 13.33
C PHE A 366 8.89 -20.45 12.73
N VAL A 367 8.30 -20.96 11.65
CA VAL A 367 7.19 -20.29 10.97
C VAL A 367 5.84 -20.68 11.58
N ASP A 368 5.12 -19.66 12.06
CA ASP A 368 3.76 -19.77 12.55
C ASP A 368 2.75 -19.59 11.41
N ALA A 369 2.24 -20.71 10.91
CA ALA A 369 1.30 -20.70 9.79
C ALA A 369 -0.05 -20.01 10.09
N ALA A 370 -0.44 -19.88 11.36
CA ALA A 370 -1.66 -19.16 11.72
C ALA A 370 -1.46 -17.65 11.61
N TYR A 371 -0.32 -17.14 12.08
CA TYR A 371 0.07 -15.74 11.90
C TYR A 371 0.21 -15.38 10.41
N VAL A 372 0.91 -16.21 9.62
CA VAL A 372 1.02 -16.02 8.17
C VAL A 372 -0.37 -16.03 7.50
N ALA A 373 -1.31 -16.86 7.98
CA ALA A 373 -2.68 -16.85 7.49
C ALA A 373 -3.42 -15.53 7.79
N ASP A 374 -3.19 -14.92 8.94
CA ASP A 374 -3.77 -13.61 9.26
C ASP A 374 -3.19 -12.48 8.41
N VAL A 375 -1.89 -12.54 8.09
CA VAL A 375 -1.27 -11.64 7.11
C VAL A 375 -1.89 -11.84 5.72
N ALA A 376 -2.10 -13.09 5.28
CA ALA A 376 -2.76 -13.39 4.01
C ALA A 376 -4.23 -12.92 3.97
N ARG A 377 -4.97 -12.99 5.08
CA ARG A 377 -6.33 -12.42 5.17
C ARG A 377 -6.33 -10.91 5.02
N LEU A 378 -5.36 -10.21 5.62
CA LEU A 378 -5.18 -8.78 5.42
C LEU A 378 -4.86 -8.49 3.94
N ALA A 379 -3.93 -9.22 3.33
CA ALA A 379 -3.56 -9.08 1.92
C ALA A 379 -4.78 -9.22 0.98
N VAL A 380 -5.58 -10.27 1.17
CA VAL A 380 -6.81 -10.53 0.41
C VAL A 380 -7.81 -9.41 0.57
N ALA A 381 -8.04 -8.93 1.80
CA ALA A 381 -8.97 -7.84 2.08
C ALA A 381 -8.55 -6.55 1.36
N VAL A 382 -7.27 -6.18 1.47
CA VAL A 382 -6.73 -4.98 0.84
C VAL A 382 -6.81 -5.09 -0.69
N ALA A 383 -6.33 -6.20 -1.25
CA ALA A 383 -6.33 -6.40 -2.70
C ALA A 383 -7.75 -6.29 -3.28
N ALA A 384 -8.73 -6.94 -2.66
CA ALA A 384 -10.12 -6.91 -3.11
C ALA A 384 -10.75 -5.52 -3.01
N HIS A 385 -10.47 -4.74 -1.96
CA HIS A 385 -10.98 -3.37 -1.83
C HIS A 385 -10.35 -2.41 -2.84
N VAL A 386 -9.02 -2.45 -2.98
CA VAL A 386 -8.29 -1.56 -3.89
C VAL A 386 -8.58 -1.91 -5.34
N ALA A 387 -8.68 -3.20 -5.69
CA ALA A 387 -8.98 -3.62 -7.05
C ALA A 387 -10.40 -3.21 -7.50
N ASP A 388 -11.33 -3.04 -6.57
CA ASP A 388 -12.71 -2.67 -6.84
C ASP A 388 -13.03 -1.18 -6.65
N ALA A 389 -12.10 -0.41 -6.11
CA ALA A 389 -12.31 1.00 -5.82
C ALA A 389 -12.57 1.84 -7.09
N PRO A 390 -13.29 2.96 -7.02
CA PRO A 390 -13.27 3.94 -8.12
C PRO A 390 -11.85 4.51 -8.31
N ARG A 391 -11.57 5.08 -9.49
CA ARG A 391 -10.36 5.92 -9.66
C ARG A 391 -10.40 7.10 -8.68
N PRO A 392 -9.26 7.54 -8.14
CA PRO A 392 -9.24 8.76 -7.34
C PRO A 392 -9.59 10.01 -8.17
N PRO A 393 -10.06 11.10 -7.53
CA PRO A 393 -10.18 12.39 -8.20
C PRO A 393 -8.81 12.94 -8.61
N THR A 394 -8.77 13.76 -9.65
CA THR A 394 -7.57 14.42 -10.14
C THR A 394 -7.61 15.93 -9.86
N GLY A 395 -6.50 16.64 -10.12
CA GLY A 395 -6.48 18.10 -10.04
C GLY A 395 -6.80 18.69 -8.66
N VAL A 396 -6.64 17.92 -7.58
CA VAL A 396 -6.96 18.37 -6.21
C VAL A 396 -6.06 19.55 -5.84
N ARG A 397 -6.68 20.68 -5.51
CA ARG A 397 -5.98 21.92 -5.12
C ARG A 397 -6.79 22.73 -4.13
N PHE A 398 -6.10 23.56 -3.37
CA PHE A 398 -6.74 24.59 -2.56
C PHE A 398 -7.24 25.72 -3.46
N ALA A 399 -8.42 26.25 -3.14
CA ALA A 399 -9.04 27.37 -3.86
C ALA A 399 -9.27 28.61 -2.97
N ASN A 400 -8.78 28.62 -1.73
CA ASN A 400 -8.80 29.80 -0.88
C ASN A 400 -7.90 30.90 -1.49
N GLU A 401 -8.48 32.07 -1.74
CA GLU A 401 -7.75 33.28 -2.15
C GLU A 401 -7.43 34.13 -0.91
N GLY A 402 -6.73 33.56 0.08
CA GLY A 402 -6.30 34.29 1.29
C GLY A 402 -6.51 33.55 2.61
N LEU A 403 -6.32 34.28 3.71
CA LEU A 403 -6.52 33.78 5.07
C LEU A 403 -8.01 33.51 5.32
N ALA A 404 -8.34 32.28 5.69
CA ALA A 404 -9.71 31.86 5.93
C ALA A 404 -9.79 30.92 7.13
N THR A 405 -10.93 30.91 7.81
CA THR A 405 -11.22 29.96 8.90
C THR A 405 -11.73 28.61 8.39
N ASP A 406 -12.07 28.54 7.11
CA ASP A 406 -12.47 27.35 6.38
C ASP A 406 -11.46 27.04 5.25
N THR A 407 -11.58 25.85 4.70
CA THR A 407 -10.74 25.37 3.59
C THR A 407 -11.63 25.01 2.43
N THR A 408 -11.39 25.65 1.29
CA THR A 408 -12.04 25.35 0.03
C THR A 408 -11.11 24.49 -0.82
N LEU A 409 -11.57 23.31 -1.19
CA LEU A 409 -10.90 22.42 -2.14
C LEU A 409 -11.66 22.40 -3.45
N VAL A 410 -10.92 22.30 -4.54
CA VAL A 410 -11.45 21.98 -5.86
C VAL A 410 -10.67 20.84 -6.47
N PHE A 411 -11.35 20.02 -7.25
CA PHE A 411 -10.82 18.81 -7.87
C PHE A 411 -11.66 18.43 -9.08
N GLU A 412 -11.08 17.63 -9.95
CA GLU A 412 -11.78 16.99 -11.05
C GLU A 412 -12.44 15.69 -10.53
N PRO A 413 -13.78 15.58 -10.59
CA PRO A 413 -14.47 14.39 -10.16
C PRO A 413 -14.01 13.14 -10.91
N SER A 414 -13.90 12.03 -10.19
CA SER A 414 -13.63 10.73 -10.79
C SER A 414 -14.84 10.29 -11.64
N PRO A 415 -14.64 9.76 -12.86
CA PRO A 415 -15.74 9.35 -13.74
C PRO A 415 -16.55 8.18 -13.18
N ASP A 416 -15.99 7.45 -12.22
CA ASP A 416 -16.60 6.28 -11.58
C ASP A 416 -17.32 6.60 -10.27
N ALA A 417 -17.29 7.85 -9.83
CA ALA A 417 -17.76 8.29 -8.52
C ALA A 417 -19.19 8.84 -8.59
N VAL A 418 -19.98 8.55 -7.56
CA VAL A 418 -21.28 9.21 -7.31
C VAL A 418 -21.17 10.30 -6.25
N ALA A 419 -20.08 10.28 -5.47
CA ALA A 419 -19.78 11.28 -4.44
C ALA A 419 -18.28 11.32 -4.15
N HIS A 420 -17.86 12.31 -3.38
CA HIS A 420 -16.49 12.46 -2.89
C HIS A 420 -16.47 12.65 -1.38
N GLU A 421 -15.34 12.32 -0.75
CA GLU A 421 -15.11 12.56 0.67
C GLU A 421 -13.83 13.40 0.82
N VAL A 422 -13.90 14.50 1.59
CA VAL A 422 -12.73 15.22 2.08
C VAL A 422 -12.30 14.62 3.41
N LEU A 423 -11.08 14.11 3.45
CA LEU A 423 -10.45 13.57 4.63
C LEU A 423 -9.58 14.64 5.28
N VAL A 424 -9.65 14.72 6.61
CA VAL A 424 -8.88 15.69 7.40
C VAL A 424 -8.17 14.96 8.53
N ARG A 425 -6.90 15.34 8.75
CA ARG A 425 -6.12 14.89 9.91
C ARG A 425 -5.32 16.05 10.49
N PRO A 426 -5.09 16.09 11.81
CA PRO A 426 -4.04 16.92 12.39
C PRO A 426 -2.68 16.57 11.80
N THR A 427 -1.79 17.55 11.69
CA THR A 427 -0.45 17.39 11.11
C THR A 427 0.40 16.32 11.83
N HIS A 428 0.19 16.15 13.15
CA HIS A 428 0.92 15.22 14.00
C HIS A 428 0.31 13.80 14.07
N VAL A 429 -0.84 13.55 13.44
CA VAL A 429 -1.52 12.25 13.48
C VAL A 429 -1.44 11.58 12.12
N PHE A 430 -1.01 10.31 12.07
CA PHE A 430 -0.90 9.59 10.79
C PHE A 430 -2.26 9.31 10.15
N SER A 431 -3.25 8.86 10.91
CA SER A 431 -4.55 8.44 10.37
C SER A 431 -5.51 9.62 10.16
N TRP A 432 -6.39 9.49 9.17
CA TRP A 432 -7.53 10.39 9.00
C TRP A 432 -8.43 10.37 10.23
N GLN A 433 -8.81 11.54 10.73
CA GLN A 433 -9.65 11.70 11.93
C GLN A 433 -11.07 12.15 11.57
N GLU A 434 -11.22 12.86 10.46
CA GLU A 434 -12.51 13.38 10.00
C GLU A 434 -12.73 13.10 8.52
N ALA A 435 -14.00 13.00 8.13
CA ALA A 435 -14.42 12.85 6.75
C ALA A 435 -15.70 13.67 6.51
N PHE A 436 -15.65 14.56 5.52
CA PHE A 436 -16.75 15.42 5.08
C PHE A 436 -17.21 14.99 3.69
N GLU A 437 -18.52 14.94 3.46
CA GLU A 437 -19.05 14.68 2.13
C GLU A 437 -18.83 15.89 1.21
N ALA A 438 -18.43 15.61 -0.02
CA ALA A 438 -18.33 16.57 -1.10
C ALA A 438 -19.30 16.17 -2.20
N ASP A 439 -20.03 17.17 -2.71
CA ASP A 439 -20.94 16.95 -3.83
C ASP A 439 -20.17 16.68 -5.13
N ALA A 440 -20.91 16.30 -6.17
CA ALA A 440 -20.33 15.97 -7.48
C ALA A 440 -19.82 17.21 -8.26
N SER A 441 -19.88 18.42 -7.70
CA SER A 441 -19.47 19.65 -8.40
C SER A 441 -17.96 19.80 -8.54
N GLY A 442 -17.17 18.99 -7.83
CA GLY A 442 -15.72 19.12 -7.79
C GLY A 442 -15.24 20.30 -6.94
N ARG A 443 -16.11 20.88 -6.09
CA ARG A 443 -15.78 21.95 -5.15
C ARG A 443 -16.41 21.67 -3.79
N VAL A 444 -15.65 21.90 -2.73
CA VAL A 444 -16.13 21.66 -1.36
C VAL A 444 -15.50 22.65 -0.39
N VAL A 445 -16.32 23.14 0.56
CA VAL A 445 -15.89 24.00 1.67
C VAL A 445 -15.94 23.17 2.94
N VAL A 446 -14.81 23.06 3.63
CA VAL A 446 -14.66 22.32 4.88
C VAL A 446 -14.45 23.31 6.01
N PRO A 447 -15.19 23.20 7.14
CA PRO A 447 -15.08 24.12 8.27
C PRO A 447 -13.83 23.83 9.13
N ARG A 448 -12.66 23.77 8.50
CA ARG A 448 -11.35 23.55 9.12
C ARG A 448 -10.36 24.54 8.52
N ARG A 449 -9.50 25.09 9.37
CA ARG A 449 -8.43 25.99 8.94
C ARG A 449 -7.39 25.20 8.15
N ILE A 450 -6.94 25.80 7.05
CA ILE A 450 -5.92 25.20 6.18
C ILE A 450 -4.59 24.99 6.92
N ASP A 451 -4.28 25.87 7.88
CA ASP A 451 -3.01 25.87 8.62
C ASP A 451 -2.93 24.76 9.70
N ASP A 452 -4.08 24.27 10.18
CA ASP A 452 -4.15 23.38 11.35
C ASP A 452 -4.19 21.88 10.96
N ALA A 453 -4.34 21.57 9.66
CA ALA A 453 -4.63 20.22 9.21
C ALA A 453 -4.08 19.88 7.83
N VAL A 454 -3.95 18.58 7.59
CA VAL A 454 -3.73 18.02 6.25
C VAL A 454 -5.07 17.56 5.69
N PHE A 455 -5.29 17.86 4.41
CA PHE A 455 -6.49 17.53 3.67
C PHE A 455 -6.19 16.52 2.56
N ALA A 456 -7.16 15.70 2.22
CA ALA A 456 -7.15 14.89 1.00
C ALA A 456 -8.56 14.68 0.49
N VAL A 457 -8.72 14.34 -0.79
CA VAL A 457 -10.01 13.99 -1.38
C VAL A 457 -9.94 12.55 -1.89
N ARG A 458 -11.01 11.78 -1.66
CA ARG A 458 -11.20 10.46 -2.28
C ARG A 458 -12.56 10.35 -2.95
N ALA A 459 -12.67 9.47 -3.93
CA ALA A 459 -13.90 9.16 -4.63
C ALA A 459 -14.68 8.04 -3.92
N VAL A 460 -16.01 8.09 -4.05
CA VAL A 460 -16.95 7.05 -3.58
C VAL A 460 -17.84 6.64 -4.75
N ASP A 461 -17.90 5.34 -5.05
CA ASP A 461 -18.76 4.82 -6.12
C ASP A 461 -20.17 4.47 -5.63
N ALA A 462 -21.06 4.08 -6.56
CA ALA A 462 -22.44 3.71 -6.27
C ALA A 462 -22.60 2.52 -5.29
N LYS A 463 -21.55 1.71 -5.11
CA LYS A 463 -21.52 0.59 -4.16
C LYS A 463 -20.89 0.98 -2.81
N GLY A 464 -20.56 2.26 -2.62
CA GLY A 464 -19.89 2.76 -1.42
C GLY A 464 -18.40 2.39 -1.33
N ARG A 465 -17.78 1.96 -2.43
CA ARG A 465 -16.34 1.64 -2.48
C ARG A 465 -15.54 2.94 -2.61
N ARG A 466 -14.37 2.99 -1.97
CA ARG A 466 -13.59 4.22 -1.78
C ARG A 466 -12.25 4.12 -2.47
N SER A 467 -11.86 5.14 -3.23
CA SER A 467 -10.51 5.23 -3.80
C SER A 467 -9.45 5.48 -2.73
N LEU A 468 -8.18 5.36 -3.13
CA LEU A 468 -7.10 6.01 -2.40
C LEU A 468 -7.35 7.53 -2.37
N ALA A 469 -6.85 8.17 -1.31
CA ALA A 469 -6.96 9.61 -1.14
C ALA A 469 -5.86 10.33 -1.93
N VAL A 470 -6.15 11.55 -2.36
CA VAL A 470 -5.21 12.43 -3.06
C VAL A 470 -5.10 13.74 -2.28
N THR A 471 -3.89 14.09 -1.89
CA THR A 471 -3.60 15.37 -1.24
C THR A 471 -3.61 16.52 -2.24
N PRO A 472 -4.08 17.72 -1.82
CA PRO A 472 -4.07 18.88 -2.68
C PRO A 472 -2.65 19.34 -2.99
N VAL A 473 -2.41 19.71 -4.24
CA VAL A 473 -1.19 20.39 -4.65
C VAL A 473 -1.40 21.89 -4.40
N LEU A 474 -0.58 22.50 -3.54
CA LEU A 474 -0.49 23.97 -3.51
C LEU A 474 -0.20 24.55 -4.92
N PRO A 475 -0.79 25.71 -5.27
CA PRO A 475 -0.37 26.47 -6.44
C PRO A 475 1.14 26.75 -6.37
N ALA A 476 1.83 26.67 -7.50
CA ALA A 476 3.19 27.20 -7.58
C ALA A 476 3.12 28.71 -7.31
N ARG A 477 3.85 29.18 -6.30
CA ARG A 477 4.07 30.61 -6.08
C ARG A 477 5.14 31.15 -7.01
#